data_AF-A0A1D7XZQ4-F1
#
_entry.id   AF-A0A1D7XZQ4-F1
#
_cell.length_a   1.000
_cell.length_b   1.000
_cell.length_c   1.000
_cell.angle_alpha   90.00
_cell.angle_beta   90.00
_cell.angle_gamma   90.00
#
_symmetry.space_group_name_H-M   'P 1'
#
loop_
_entity.id
_entity.type
_entity.pdbx_description
1 polymer ?
#
loop_
_entity_poly.entity_id
_entity_poly.type
_entity_poly.pdbx_seq_one_letter_code
_entity_poly.pdbx_strand_id
1 'polypeptide(L)'
;MVEIKDENPLESCENRRTRTCLRMNVTNVKAYVNTLENHHIEVDCQEHEWGTVAKFLDPDGNLCAFKDTDKFERQVLDWKSSIKKTKGYERSKNRNPKKSSNRIEQNLKKKKS
;
A
#
# COMPACT_ATOMS: atom_id res chain seq x y z
N MET A 1 32.96 -46.57 3.12
CA MET A 1 33.88 -45.43 3.32
C MET A 1 33.00 -44.21 3.54
N VAL A 2 33.19 -43.50 4.64
CA VAL A 2 32.23 -42.51 5.17
C VAL A 2 32.20 -41.27 4.28
N GLU A 3 31.03 -40.93 3.74
CA GLU A 3 30.77 -39.60 3.20
C GLU A 3 30.64 -38.65 4.39
N ILE A 4 31.68 -37.86 4.65
CA ILE A 4 31.61 -36.75 5.58
C ILE A 4 30.74 -35.71 4.87
N LYS A 5 29.44 -35.68 5.20
CA LYS A 5 28.59 -34.54 4.87
C LYS A 5 29.23 -33.35 5.58
N ASP A 6 29.66 -32.36 4.83
CA ASP A 6 30.09 -31.08 5.36
C ASP A 6 28.96 -30.54 6.24
N GLU A 7 29.09 -30.73 7.55
CA GLU A 7 28.32 -30.01 8.54
C GLU A 7 28.69 -28.56 8.35
N ASN A 8 27.87 -27.85 7.58
CA ASN A 8 27.95 -26.41 7.50
C ASN A 8 27.68 -25.92 8.94
N PRO A 9 28.67 -25.39 9.67
CA PRO A 9 28.44 -24.94 11.03
C PRO A 9 27.33 -23.89 10.94
N LEU A 10 26.30 -24.07 11.76
CA LEU A 10 25.20 -23.12 11.89
C LEU A 10 25.83 -21.74 12.08
N GLU A 11 25.86 -20.94 11.00
CA GLU A 11 26.46 -19.62 11.04
C GLU A 11 25.86 -18.89 12.24
N SER A 12 26.74 -18.40 13.11
CA SER A 12 26.32 -17.62 14.27
C SER A 12 25.33 -16.54 13.80
N CYS A 13 24.13 -16.55 14.38
CA CYS A 13 23.03 -15.66 14.01
C CYS A 13 23.36 -14.16 14.16
N GLU A 14 24.56 -13.81 14.62
CA GLU A 14 24.98 -12.47 15.00
C GLU A 14 25.17 -11.51 13.83
N ASN A 15 25.12 -11.96 12.57
CA ASN A 15 25.22 -11.05 11.42
C ASN A 15 24.43 -11.50 10.17
N ARG A 16 23.32 -12.22 10.36
CA ARG A 16 22.38 -12.40 9.24
C ARG A 16 21.63 -11.10 9.03
N ARG A 17 22.01 -10.34 8.00
CA ARG A 17 21.15 -9.25 7.46
C ARG A 17 19.74 -9.81 7.36
N THR A 18 18.80 -9.28 8.14
CA THR A 18 17.41 -9.73 8.12
C THR A 18 16.86 -9.46 6.72
N ARG A 19 16.77 -10.50 5.89
CA ARG A 19 16.40 -10.37 4.46
C ARG A 19 14.92 -10.09 4.27
N THR A 20 14.12 -10.30 5.29
CA THR A 20 12.66 -10.26 5.23
C THR A 20 12.11 -9.57 6.46
N CYS A 21 11.17 -8.65 6.25
CA CYS A 21 10.43 -7.97 7.30
C CYS A 21 8.95 -8.31 7.17
N LEU A 22 8.34 -8.80 8.26
CA LEU A 22 6.90 -9.02 8.34
C LEU A 22 6.21 -7.70 8.66
N ARG A 23 5.37 -7.22 7.73
CA ARG A 23 4.65 -5.96 7.92
C ARG A 23 3.16 -6.19 8.07
N MET A 24 2.61 -5.75 9.20
CA MET A 24 1.21 -5.90 9.56
C MET A 24 0.54 -4.54 9.68
N ASN A 25 -0.65 -4.42 9.10
CA ASN A 25 -1.48 -3.23 9.28
C ASN A 25 -2.27 -3.38 10.57
N VAL A 26 -2.22 -2.36 11.43
CA VAL A 26 -2.92 -2.31 12.72
C VAL A 26 -3.71 -1.02 12.85
N THR A 27 -4.77 -1.05 13.64
CA THR A 27 -5.62 0.13 13.88
C THR A 27 -4.94 1.17 14.76
N ASN A 28 -4.20 0.73 15.80
CA ASN A 28 -3.50 1.64 16.71
C ASN A 28 -2.09 1.13 17.02
N VAL A 29 -1.11 1.67 16.31
CA VAL A 29 0.30 1.28 16.49
C VAL A 29 0.78 1.53 17.92
N LYS A 30 0.42 2.66 18.54
CA LYS A 30 0.89 3.04 19.89
C LYS A 30 0.41 2.07 20.97
N ALA A 31 -0.82 1.59 20.88
CA ALA A 31 -1.35 0.63 21.84
C ALA A 31 -0.55 -0.69 21.81
N TYR A 32 -0.17 -1.16 20.61
CA TYR A 32 0.66 -2.35 20.45
C TYR A 32 2.12 -2.11 20.89
N VAL A 33 2.68 -0.93 20.62
CA VAL A 33 4.02 -0.55 21.12
C VAL A 33 4.07 -0.66 22.64
N ASN A 34 3.12 -0.05 23.36
CA ASN A 34 3.07 -0.14 24.82
C ASN A 34 2.96 -1.60 25.31
N THR A 35 2.22 -2.44 24.58
CA THR A 35 2.09 -3.86 24.91
C THR A 35 3.43 -4.59 24.73
N LEU A 36 4.14 -4.31 23.63
CA LEU A 36 5.47 -4.88 23.36
C LEU A 36 6.51 -4.42 24.39
N GLU A 37 6.51 -3.14 24.76
CA GLU A 37 7.39 -2.58 25.79
C GLU A 37 7.13 -3.23 27.15
N ASN A 38 5.86 -3.49 27.51
CA ASN A 38 5.51 -4.24 28.73
C ASN A 38 6.03 -5.68 28.70
N HIS A 39 6.23 -6.25 27.51
CA HIS A 39 6.86 -7.56 27.32
C HIS A 39 8.38 -7.48 27.19
N HIS A 40 8.99 -6.32 27.48
CA HIS A 40 10.44 -6.08 27.38
C HIS A 40 10.99 -6.27 25.96
N ILE A 41 10.15 -6.03 24.94
CA ILE A 41 10.57 -6.04 23.54
C ILE A 41 10.94 -4.60 23.15
N GLU A 42 12.15 -4.42 22.62
CA GLU A 42 12.60 -3.12 22.11
C GLU A 42 11.91 -2.78 20.80
N VAL A 43 11.33 -1.58 20.73
CA VAL A 43 10.56 -1.11 19.57
C VAL A 43 11.05 0.25 19.11
N ASP A 44 11.37 0.36 17.82
CA ASP A 44 11.64 1.64 17.14
C ASP A 44 10.33 2.17 16.52
N CYS A 45 9.73 3.16 17.18
CA CYS A 45 8.51 3.82 16.73
C CYS A 45 8.83 5.12 15.97
N GLN A 46 8.44 5.18 14.70
CA GLN A 46 8.62 6.33 13.83
C GLN A 46 7.27 6.90 13.41
N GLU A 47 7.03 8.17 13.74
CA GLU A 47 5.87 8.91 13.28
C GLU A 47 6.17 9.69 12.01
N HIS A 48 5.37 9.48 10.98
CA HIS A 48 5.44 10.19 9.72
C HIS A 48 4.08 10.84 9.40
N GLU A 49 4.10 11.85 8.53
CA GLU A 49 2.87 12.49 8.02
C GLU A 49 1.93 11.48 7.36
N TRP A 50 2.50 10.50 6.67
CA TRP A 50 1.78 9.43 5.96
C TRP A 50 1.35 8.24 6.84
N GLY A 51 1.79 8.16 8.10
CA GLY A 51 1.56 6.96 8.92
C GLY A 51 2.44 6.91 10.15
N THR A 52 2.01 6.16 11.16
CA THR A 52 2.90 5.69 12.24
C THR A 52 3.37 4.29 11.91
N VAL A 53 4.66 4.03 12.12
CA VAL A 53 5.28 2.71 11.92
C VAL A 53 6.12 2.35 13.13
N ALA A 54 5.95 1.13 13.63
CA ALA A 54 6.76 0.60 14.72
C ALA A 54 7.50 -0.66 14.26
N LYS A 55 8.82 -0.69 14.41
CA LYS A 55 9.66 -1.84 14.05
C LYS A 55 10.22 -2.49 15.30
N PHE A 56 10.23 -3.81 15.34
CA PHE A 56 10.74 -4.57 16.48
C PHE A 56 11.26 -5.93 16.03
N LEU A 57 12.07 -6.54 16.87
CA LEU A 57 12.46 -7.94 16.73
C LEU A 57 11.58 -8.77 17.63
N ASP A 58 11.03 -9.87 17.11
CA ASP A 58 10.40 -10.87 17.97
C ASP A 58 11.49 -11.66 18.73
N PRO A 59 11.12 -12.43 19.77
CA PRO A 59 12.07 -13.24 20.53
C PRO A 59 12.83 -14.27 19.68
N ASP A 60 12.29 -14.64 18.52
CA ASP A 60 12.90 -15.58 17.57
C ASP A 60 13.89 -14.88 16.61
N GLY A 61 14.00 -13.54 16.66
CA GLY A 61 14.91 -12.73 15.85
C GLY A 61 14.36 -12.32 14.47
N ASN A 62 13.07 -12.48 14.22
CA ASN A 62 12.40 -12.00 13.02
C ASN A 62 12.09 -10.50 13.13
N LEU A 63 12.35 -9.77 12.03
CA LEU A 63 12.03 -8.35 11.94
C LEU A 63 10.54 -8.14 11.63
N CYS A 64 9.81 -7.57 12.57
CA CYS A 64 8.41 -7.25 12.45
C CYS A 64 8.19 -5.73 12.39
N ALA A 65 7.16 -5.30 11.66
CA ALA A 65 6.77 -3.91 11.54
C ALA A 65 5.25 -3.74 11.58
N PHE A 66 4.76 -2.89 12.47
CA PHE A 66 3.38 -2.43 12.49
C PHE A 66 3.23 -1.15 11.69
N LYS A 67 2.12 -1.03 10.96
CA LYS A 67 1.77 0.18 10.21
C LYS A 67 0.32 0.56 10.50
N ASP A 68 0.09 1.86 10.65
CA ASP A 68 -1.25 2.43 10.77
C ASP A 68 -2.13 2.16 9.53
N THR A 69 -3.33 1.64 9.77
CA THR A 69 -4.35 1.29 8.77
C THR A 69 -5.16 2.51 8.31
N ASP A 70 -5.52 3.41 9.23
CA ASP A 70 -6.47 4.49 8.96
C ASP A 70 -5.88 5.49 7.96
N LYS A 71 -4.60 5.84 8.15
CA LYS A 71 -3.89 6.73 7.21
C LYS A 71 -3.66 6.06 5.85
N PHE A 72 -3.54 4.74 5.80
CA PHE A 72 -3.39 3.99 4.54
C PHE A 72 -4.65 4.06 3.68
N GLU A 73 -5.81 3.81 4.30
CA GLU A 73 -7.08 3.77 3.57
C GLU A 73 -7.42 5.13 2.95
N ARG A 74 -7.16 6.22 3.69
CA ARG A 74 -7.30 7.59 3.16
C ARG A 74 -6.47 7.81 1.91
N GLN A 75 -5.20 7.41 1.91
CA GLN A 75 -4.34 7.54 0.74
C GLN A 75 -4.86 6.74 -0.47
N VAL A 76 -5.35 5.52 -0.25
CA VAL A 76 -5.93 4.69 -1.32
C VAL A 76 -7.20 5.35 -1.89
N LEU A 77 -8.03 5.95 -1.04
CA LEU A 77 -9.25 6.64 -1.45
C LEU A 77 -8.94 7.94 -2.22
N ASP A 78 -7.98 8.73 -1.74
CA ASP A 78 -7.54 9.96 -2.41
C ASP A 78 -6.94 9.65 -3.79
N TRP A 79 -6.12 8.61 -3.88
CA TRP A 79 -5.57 8.12 -5.14
C TRP A 79 -6.67 7.64 -6.11
N LYS A 80 -7.65 6.87 -5.64
CA LYS A 80 -8.78 6.45 -6.48
C LYS A 80 -9.59 7.64 -6.98
N SER A 81 -9.72 8.68 -6.16
CA SER A 81 -10.46 9.89 -6.51
C SER A 81 -9.71 10.75 -7.54
N SER A 82 -8.38 10.81 -7.48
CA SER A 82 -7.57 11.52 -8.47
C SER A 82 -7.64 10.85 -9.85
N ILE A 83 -7.62 9.51 -9.93
CA ILE A 83 -7.78 8.75 -11.18
C ILE A 83 -9.15 8.99 -11.83
N LYS A 84 -10.23 9.08 -11.03
CA LYS A 84 -11.57 9.36 -11.58
C LYS A 84 -11.67 10.75 -12.20
N LYS A 85 -10.97 11.75 -11.63
CA LYS A 85 -10.92 13.11 -12.18
C LYS A 85 -10.18 13.15 -13.52
N THR A 86 -9.04 12.48 -13.66
CA THR A 86 -8.29 12.41 -14.92
C THR A 86 -9.06 11.68 -16.02
N LYS A 87 -9.68 10.53 -15.73
CA LYS A 87 -10.53 9.83 -16.72
C LYS A 87 -11.80 10.61 -17.10
N GLY A 88 -12.39 11.35 -16.16
CA GLY A 88 -13.51 12.26 -16.44
C GLY A 88 -13.12 13.43 -17.35
N TYR A 89 -11.91 13.95 -17.18
CA TYR A 89 -11.33 15.02 -18.00
C TYR A 89 -10.97 14.54 -19.42
N GLU A 90 -10.43 13.33 -19.58
CA GLU A 90 -10.21 12.76 -20.93
C GLU A 90 -11.52 12.46 -21.67
N ARG A 91 -12.56 12.02 -20.94
CA ARG A 91 -13.88 11.75 -21.51
C ARG A 91 -14.65 13.02 -21.90
N SER A 92 -14.32 14.18 -21.33
CA SER A 92 -14.88 15.47 -21.75
C SER A 92 -14.15 16.08 -22.96
N LYS A 93 -12.83 15.86 -23.10
CA LYS A 93 -12.04 16.31 -24.26
C LYS A 93 -12.31 15.55 -25.55
N ASN A 94 -12.73 14.28 -25.48
CA ASN A 94 -13.05 13.47 -26.66
C ASN A 94 -14.49 13.62 -27.20
N ARG A 95 -15.28 14.57 -26.67
CA ARG A 95 -16.57 14.92 -27.27
C ARG A 95 -16.34 15.87 -28.45
N ASN A 96 -16.20 15.29 -29.63
CA ASN A 96 -16.13 16.05 -30.88
C ASN A 96 -17.48 16.75 -31.14
N PRO A 97 -17.57 18.10 -31.10
CA PRO A 97 -18.84 18.85 -31.18
C PRO A 97 -19.51 18.77 -32.57
N LYS A 98 -18.85 18.20 -33.59
CA LYS A 98 -19.35 18.19 -34.97
C LYS A 98 -20.38 17.09 -35.28
N LYS A 99 -20.68 16.15 -34.36
CA LYS A 99 -21.66 15.07 -34.60
C LYS A 99 -23.11 15.40 -34.22
N SER A 100 -23.36 16.47 -33.46
CA SER A 100 -24.73 16.85 -33.03
C SER A 100 -25.48 17.71 -34.04
N SER A 101 -24.79 18.50 -34.87
CA SER A 101 -25.42 19.39 -35.84
C SER A 101 -26.05 18.64 -37.04
N ASN A 102 -25.40 17.60 -37.55
CA ASN A 102 -25.92 16.80 -38.67
C ASN A 102 -27.21 16.02 -38.36
N ARG A 103 -27.53 15.79 -37.08
CA ARG A 103 -28.75 15.04 -36.70
C ARG A 103 -30.00 15.93 -36.67
N ILE A 104 -29.83 17.24 -36.50
CA ILE A 104 -30.95 18.20 -36.48
C ILE A 104 -31.39 18.50 -37.93
N GLU A 105 -30.45 18.69 -38.86
CA GLU A 105 -30.78 18.96 -40.26
C GLU A 105 -31.43 17.76 -40.97
N GLN A 106 -31.01 16.53 -40.65
CA GLN A 106 -31.64 15.33 -41.23
C GLN A 106 -33.08 15.09 -40.75
N ASN A 107 -33.45 15.61 -39.57
CA ASN A 107 -34.81 15.49 -39.05
C ASN A 107 -35.75 16.59 -39.57
N LEU A 108 -35.24 17.76 -39.97
CA LEU A 108 -36.05 18.78 -40.65
C LEU A 108 -36.39 18.39 -42.09
N LYS A 109 -35.48 17.70 -42.81
CA LYS A 109 -35.76 17.22 -44.17
C LYS A 109 -36.80 16.09 -44.24
N LYS A 110 -36.95 15.29 -43.19
CA LYS A 110 -37.96 14.22 -43.11
C LYS A 110 -39.37 14.69 -42.73
N LYS A 111 -39.53 15.94 -42.28
CA LYS A 111 -40.85 16.52 -41.90
C LYS A 111 -41.51 17.35 -43.00
N LYS A 112 -40.89 17.46 -44.18
CA LYS A 112 -41.41 18.21 -45.34
C LYS A 112 -41.69 17.34 -46.57
N SER A 113 -41.78 16.02 -46.42
CA SER A 113 -42.22 15.09 -47.46
C SER A 113 -43.43 14.30 -47.02
#